data_AF-A0A9P8ANU6-F1
#
_entry.id   AF-A0A9P8ANU6-F1
#
_cell.length_a   1.000
_cell.length_b   1.000
_cell.length_c   1.000
_cell.angle_alpha   90.00
_cell.angle_beta   90.00
_cell.angle_gamma   90.00
#
_symmetry.space_group_name_H-M   'P 1'
#
loop_
_entity.id
_entity.type
_entity.pdbx_description
1 polymer ?
#
loop_
_entity_poly.entity_id
_entity_poly.type
_entity_poly.pdbx_seq_one_letter_code
_entity_poly.pdbx_strand_id
1 'polypeptide(L)'
;MSLCSGYQKVDQFGPDDEYEDEEEIFYVTLELGHVEPTLIASCDSYQLIGLDTATPFLQLAGTVLKGRHETLLGTELLFSDATDASTDSVSYVKSTRQRIYFREVRLEKKSKTKEKVDVLDRKLAPRRSRSKKMEVVPEDY
;
A
#
# COMPACT_ATOMS: atom_id res chain seq x y z
N MET A 1 6.04 -0.90 10.82
CA MET A 1 7.17 -0.35 10.04
C MET A 1 6.90 1.15 9.90
N SER A 2 7.87 2.01 10.21
CA SER A 2 7.74 3.46 9.98
C SER A 2 7.85 3.74 8.48
N LEU A 3 7.09 4.71 7.97
CA LEU A 3 7.07 5.09 6.55
C LEU A 3 8.36 5.79 6.12
N CYS A 4 8.95 6.53 7.04
CA CYS A 4 10.28 7.11 6.92
C CYS A 4 11.16 6.48 8.01
N SER A 5 12.04 5.57 7.61
CA SER A 5 12.92 4.88 8.58
C SER A 5 13.79 5.90 9.30
N GLY A 6 13.87 5.82 10.63
CA GLY A 6 14.59 6.80 11.44
C GLY A 6 13.74 8.00 11.87
N TYR A 7 12.54 8.19 11.30
CA TYR A 7 11.65 9.29 11.65
C TYR A 7 10.41 8.78 12.40
N GLN A 8 9.96 9.61 13.33
CA GLN A 8 8.72 9.43 14.08
C GLN A 8 7.80 10.62 13.80
N LYS A 9 6.54 10.32 13.46
CA LYS A 9 5.51 11.36 13.40
C LYS A 9 5.20 11.85 14.81
N VAL A 10 5.26 13.17 15.00
CA VAL A 10 4.89 13.86 16.24
C VAL A 10 3.79 14.89 15.95
N ASP A 11 2.89 15.11 16.89
CA ASP A 11 1.86 16.15 16.75
C ASP A 11 2.43 17.55 17.03
N GLN A 12 3.44 17.63 17.90
CA GLN A 12 4.19 18.84 18.22
C GLN A 12 5.64 18.48 18.56
N PHE A 13 6.57 19.36 18.18
CA PHE A 13 7.97 19.27 18.58
C PHE A 13 8.15 19.75 20.03
N GLY A 14 9.00 19.05 20.79
CA GLY A 14 9.32 19.39 22.18
C GLY A 14 10.26 20.60 22.29
N PRO A 15 10.14 21.44 23.33
CA PRO A 15 11.02 22.60 23.52
C PRO A 15 12.44 22.23 23.96
N ASP A 16 12.65 21.02 24.50
CA ASP A 16 13.92 20.54 25.07
C ASP A 16 14.65 19.56 24.14
N ASP A 17 14.10 19.28 22.96
CA ASP A 17 14.69 18.36 21.99
C ASP A 17 15.60 19.14 21.03
N GLU A 18 16.83 18.68 20.87
CA GLU A 18 17.76 19.20 19.87
C GLU A 18 17.38 18.64 18.49
N TYR A 19 16.55 19.37 17.76
CA TYR A 19 16.23 19.08 16.36
C TYR A 19 17.29 19.69 15.44
N GLU A 20 17.67 18.97 14.39
CA GLU A 20 18.50 19.52 13.31
C GLU A 20 17.67 20.55 12.51
N ASP A 21 18.27 21.71 12.20
CA ASP A 21 17.63 22.75 11.37
C ASP A 21 17.51 22.34 9.89
N GLU A 22 18.09 21.20 9.50
CA GLU A 22 18.12 20.72 8.12
C GLU A 22 16.85 19.91 7.78
N GLU A 23 16.10 20.38 6.79
CA GLU A 23 14.96 19.64 6.25
C GLU A 23 15.40 18.55 5.27
N GLU A 24 15.06 17.29 5.53
CA GLU A 24 15.32 16.19 4.59
C GLU A 24 14.12 15.94 3.66
N ILE A 25 14.36 16.02 2.35
CA ILE A 25 13.36 15.78 1.32
C ILE A 25 13.51 14.37 0.75
N PHE A 26 12.46 13.55 0.91
CA PHE A 26 12.38 12.22 0.32
C PHE A 26 11.54 12.23 -0.95
N TYR A 27 12.01 11.51 -1.97
CA TYR A 27 11.27 11.29 -3.21
C TYR A 27 10.61 9.93 -3.20
N VAL A 28 9.40 9.82 -3.72
CA VAL A 28 8.65 8.57 -3.83
C VAL A 28 8.06 8.45 -5.23
N THR A 29 8.08 7.25 -5.79
CA THR A 29 7.41 6.97 -7.06
C THR A 29 5.98 6.48 -6.84
N LEU A 30 5.03 6.98 -7.63
CA LEU A 30 3.63 6.54 -7.58
C LEU A 30 3.38 5.59 -8.75
N GLU A 31 3.14 4.31 -8.46
CA GLU A 31 2.79 3.32 -9.46
C GLU A 31 1.27 3.16 -9.51
N LEU A 32 0.64 3.61 -10.59
CA LEU A 32 -0.83 3.64 -10.72
C LEU A 32 -1.45 2.32 -11.20
N GLY A 33 -0.63 1.32 -11.54
CA GLY A 33 -1.11 0.06 -12.11
C GLY A 33 -1.77 0.25 -13.49
N HIS A 34 -2.79 -0.57 -13.79
CA HIS A 34 -3.57 -0.46 -15.03
C HIS A 34 -4.62 0.66 -14.93
N VAL A 35 -4.18 1.91 -14.97
CA VAL A 35 -5.06 3.05 -15.23
C VAL A 35 -5.28 3.24 -16.73
N GLU A 36 -6.39 3.88 -17.07
CA GLU A 36 -6.67 4.28 -18.45
C GLU A 36 -5.54 5.22 -18.95
N PRO A 37 -4.93 4.96 -20.12
CA PRO A 37 -3.74 5.70 -20.57
C PRO A 37 -3.90 7.22 -20.65
N THR A 38 -5.09 7.72 -20.97
CA THR A 38 -5.36 9.16 -21.05
C THR A 38 -5.68 9.79 -19.71
N LEU A 39 -5.89 9.02 -18.64
CA LEU A 39 -6.26 9.52 -17.32
C LEU A 39 -5.23 10.53 -16.80
N ILE A 40 -3.93 10.21 -16.88
CA ILE A 40 -2.87 11.09 -16.39
C ILE A 40 -2.78 12.36 -17.25
N ALA A 41 -2.84 12.22 -18.58
CA ALA A 41 -2.71 13.33 -19.51
C ALA A 41 -3.92 14.27 -19.51
N SER A 42 -5.08 13.79 -19.07
CA SER A 42 -6.33 14.57 -18.98
C SER A 42 -6.60 15.16 -17.59
N CYS A 43 -5.72 14.88 -16.61
CA CYS A 43 -5.85 15.42 -15.25
C CYS A 43 -5.02 16.69 -15.06
N ASP A 44 -5.69 17.82 -14.84
CA ASP A 44 -5.03 19.07 -14.43
C ASP A 44 -4.80 19.16 -12.92
N SER A 45 -5.35 18.21 -12.15
CA SER A 45 -5.23 18.18 -10.69
C SER A 45 -5.30 16.75 -10.14
N TYR A 46 -4.73 16.58 -8.94
CA TYR A 46 -4.81 15.36 -8.17
C TYR A 46 -5.03 15.69 -6.69
N GLN A 47 -5.65 14.78 -5.94
CA GLN A 47 -5.77 14.88 -4.49
C GLN A 47 -5.14 13.66 -3.85
N LEU A 48 -4.15 13.88 -2.99
CA LEU A 48 -3.39 12.82 -2.34
C LEU A 48 -3.48 13.04 -0.82
N ILE A 49 -3.97 12.03 -0.11
CA ILE A 49 -4.16 12.08 1.34
C ILE A 49 -3.51 10.88 2.02
N GLY A 50 -3.09 11.07 3.27
CA GLY A 50 -2.57 10.00 4.11
C GLY A 50 -1.24 9.43 3.65
N LEU A 51 -0.36 10.25 3.05
CA LEU A 51 1.02 9.86 2.71
C LEU A 51 1.84 9.43 3.94
N ASP A 52 1.47 9.94 5.10
CA ASP A 52 2.00 9.62 6.42
C ASP A 52 1.31 8.40 7.07
N THR A 53 0.44 7.70 6.33
CA THR A 53 -0.25 6.49 6.79
C THR A 53 0.18 5.28 5.97
N ALA A 54 -0.04 4.08 6.51
CA ALA A 54 0.23 2.84 5.77
C ALA A 54 -0.63 2.68 4.50
N THR A 55 -1.65 3.52 4.30
CA THR A 55 -2.64 3.39 3.24
C THR A 55 -3.05 4.77 2.71
N PRO A 56 -2.22 5.39 1.86
CA PRO A 56 -2.57 6.64 1.22
C PRO A 56 -3.71 6.44 0.21
N PHE A 57 -4.43 7.52 -0.10
CA PHE A 57 -5.44 7.53 -1.16
C PHE A 57 -5.14 8.64 -2.15
N LEU A 58 -5.31 8.34 -3.43
CA LEU A 58 -5.11 9.26 -4.55
C LEU A 58 -6.42 9.37 -5.33
N GLN A 59 -6.82 10.58 -5.68
CA GLN A 59 -7.94 10.84 -6.56
C GLN A 59 -7.45 11.55 -7.84
N LEU A 60 -7.78 10.98 -9.00
CA LEU A 60 -7.45 11.47 -10.34
C LEU A 60 -8.70 11.44 -11.21
N ALA A 61 -9.14 12.60 -11.72
CA ALA A 61 -10.35 12.75 -12.56
C ALA A 61 -11.59 11.95 -12.09
N GLY A 62 -11.82 11.90 -10.77
CA GLY A 62 -12.95 11.17 -10.18
C GLY A 62 -12.68 9.69 -9.87
N THR A 63 -11.60 9.12 -10.38
CA THR A 63 -11.12 7.77 -10.02
C THR A 63 -10.42 7.82 -8.67
N VAL A 64 -10.82 6.95 -7.74
CA VAL A 64 -10.20 6.83 -6.42
C VAL A 64 -9.29 5.61 -6.39
N LEU A 65 -8.04 5.83 -6.00
CA LEU A 65 -7.04 4.78 -5.87
C LEU A 65 -6.57 4.65 -4.42
N LYS A 66 -6.44 3.41 -3.97
CA LYS A 66 -5.90 3.04 -2.66
C LYS A 66 -4.45 2.60 -2.81
N GLY A 67 -3.57 3.24 -2.06
CA GLY A 67 -2.14 3.03 -2.09
C GLY A 67 -1.62 2.08 -1.01
N ARG A 68 -0.43 1.54 -1.24
CA ARG A 68 0.39 0.79 -0.27
C ARG A 68 1.86 1.18 -0.47
N HIS A 69 2.53 1.58 0.60
CA HIS A 69 3.96 1.84 0.58
C HIS A 69 4.75 0.54 0.43
N GLU A 70 5.84 0.61 -0.34
CA GLU A 70 6.75 -0.50 -0.58
C GLU A 70 8.19 0.02 -0.69
N THR A 71 9.11 -0.69 -0.05
CA THR A 71 10.55 -0.44 -0.18
C THR A 71 11.12 -1.40 -1.21
N LEU A 72 11.73 -0.85 -2.26
CA LEU A 72 12.24 -1.60 -3.40
C LEU A 72 13.56 -2.30 -3.06
N LEU A 73 13.72 -3.51 -3.62
CA LEU A 73 15.02 -4.17 -3.74
C LEU A 73 15.79 -3.56 -4.91
N GLY A 74 16.47 -2.45 -4.66
CA GLY A 74 17.20 -1.70 -5.68
C GLY A 74 17.09 -0.20 -5.46
N THR A 75 17.46 0.57 -6.47
CA THR A 75 17.33 2.03 -6.47
C THR A 75 16.80 2.45 -7.83
N GLU A 76 15.76 3.27 -7.83
CA GLU A 76 15.24 3.92 -9.03
C GLU A 76 16.00 5.21 -9.27
N LEU A 77 16.33 5.49 -10.53
CA LEU A 77 16.97 6.72 -10.94
C LEU A 77 15.98 7.51 -11.81
N LEU A 78 15.67 8.73 -11.39
CA LEU A 78 14.79 9.65 -12.08
C LEU A 78 15.63 10.62 -12.90
N PHE A 79 15.23 10.79 -14.15
CA PHE A 79 15.88 11.66 -15.10
C PHE A 79 14.84 12.55 -15.78
N SER A 80 15.23 13.77 -16.14
CA SER A 80 14.38 14.71 -16.89
C SER A 80 15.18 15.36 -18.01
N ASP A 81 14.47 15.83 -19.04
CA ASP A 81 15.08 16.62 -20.10
C ASP A 81 15.83 17.82 -19.52
N ALA A 82 17.03 18.08 -20.03
CA ALA A 82 17.79 19.25 -19.64
C ALA A 82 17.06 20.51 -20.10
N THR A 83 17.07 21.54 -19.26
CA THR A 83 16.45 22.84 -19.56
C THR A 83 17.14 23.57 -20.73
N ASP A 84 18.35 23.15 -21.09
CA ASP A 84 19.14 23.74 -22.16
C ASP A 84 18.76 23.13 -23.52
N ALA A 85 17.89 23.85 -24.23
CA ALA A 85 17.27 23.46 -25.50
C ALA A 85 18.23 23.24 -26.69
N SER A 86 19.55 23.34 -26.48
CA SER A 86 20.56 23.19 -27.55
C SER A 86 21.18 21.79 -27.64
N THR A 87 20.92 20.93 -26.64
CA THR A 87 21.41 19.55 -26.62
C THR A 87 20.31 18.63 -26.09
N ASP A 88 19.93 17.61 -26.88
CA ASP A 88 19.11 16.46 -26.44
C ASP A 88 19.87 15.70 -25.35
N SER A 89 19.92 16.30 -24.16
CA SER A 89 20.64 15.80 -23.01
C SER A 89 19.65 15.57 -21.88
N VAL A 90 19.87 14.47 -21.17
CA VAL A 90 19.04 14.05 -20.05
C VAL A 90 19.80 14.33 -18.77
N SER A 91 19.15 14.97 -17.81
CA SER A 91 19.74 15.35 -16.52
C SER A 91 19.24 14.44 -15.40
N TYR A 92 20.14 14.07 -14.49
CA TYR A 92 19.76 13.32 -13.28
C TYR A 92 18.95 14.22 -12.35
N VAL A 93 17.77 13.75 -11.97
CA VAL A 93 16.88 14.44 -11.04
C VAL A 93 17.18 13.96 -9.63
N LYS A 94 16.85 12.68 -9.36
CA LYS A 94 16.90 12.08 -8.02
C LYS A 94 16.93 10.56 -8.09
N SER A 95 17.14 9.93 -6.95
CA SER A 95 17.00 8.49 -6.80
C SER A 95 16.14 8.17 -5.59
N THR A 96 15.45 7.03 -5.64
CA THR A 96 14.61 6.58 -4.54
C THR A 96 14.54 5.06 -4.46
N ARG A 97 14.24 4.57 -3.26
CA ARG A 97 13.90 3.17 -3.00
C ARG A 97 12.44 3.02 -2.55
N GLN A 98 11.70 4.12 -2.50
CA GLN A 98 10.33 4.13 -2.01
C GLN A 98 9.36 4.26 -3.16
N ARG A 99 8.37 3.38 -3.16
CA ARG A 99 7.29 3.36 -4.14
C ARG A 99 5.95 3.19 -3.44
N ILE A 100 4.91 3.82 -3.96
CA ILE A 100 3.53 3.61 -3.54
C ILE A 100 2.77 2.95 -4.69
N TYR A 101 2.32 1.73 -4.46
CA TYR A 101 1.48 0.99 -5.39
C TYR A 101 0.02 1.35 -5.18
N PHE A 102 -0.61 1.89 -6.21
CA PHE A 102 -2.03 2.24 -6.22
C PHE A 102 -2.85 1.21 -7.00
N ARG A 103 -4.07 0.99 -6.51
CA ARG A 103 -5.12 0.24 -7.22
C ARG A 103 -6.43 1.00 -7.13
N GLU A 104 -7.20 1.00 -8.21
CA GLU A 104 -8.53 1.61 -8.21
C GLU A 104 -9.46 0.92 -7.18
N VAL A 105 -10.27 1.72 -6.50
CA VAL A 105 -11.26 1.27 -5.52
C VAL A 105 -12.55 2.07 -5.65
N ARG A 106 -13.66 1.49 -5.18
CA ARG A 106 -14.93 2.20 -5.02
C ARG A 106 -15.17 2.53 -3.57
N LEU A 107 -15.67 3.74 -3.33
CA LEU A 107 -16.08 4.17 -2.00
C LEU A 107 -17.49 3.66 -1.72
N GLU A 108 -17.65 2.97 -0.60
CA GLU A 108 -18.95 2.52 -0.12
C GLU A 108 -19.33 3.29 1.15
N LYS A 109 -20.61 3.61 1.25
CA LYS A 109 -21.13 4.23 2.47
C LYS A 109 -21.03 3.23 3.61
N LYS A 110 -20.34 3.62 4.69
CA LYS A 110 -20.27 2.79 5.90
C LYS A 110 -21.69 2.52 6.43
N SER A 111 -22.11 1.26 6.42
CA SER A 111 -23.38 0.85 7.01
C SER A 111 -23.31 1.00 8.53
N LYS A 112 -24.41 1.41 9.18
CA LYS A 112 -24.46 1.55 10.65
C LYS A 112 -24.57 0.20 11.38
N THR A 113 -24.32 -0.93 10.72
CA THR A 113 -24.67 -2.25 11.25
C THR A 113 -23.62 -3.31 10.90
N LYS A 114 -22.96 -3.79 11.97
CA LYS A 114 -22.24 -5.08 12.17
C LYS A 114 -20.76 -5.17 11.83
N GLU A 115 -19.96 -4.92 12.86
CA GLU A 115 -18.94 -5.87 13.32
C GLU A 115 -19.52 -7.30 13.36
N LYS A 116 -18.67 -8.29 13.03
CA LYS A 116 -18.92 -9.75 12.90
C LYS A 116 -19.11 -10.26 11.47
N VAL A 117 -18.01 -10.30 10.70
CA VAL A 117 -17.73 -11.44 9.80
C VAL A 117 -16.21 -11.62 9.72
N ASP A 118 -15.65 -12.50 10.54
CA ASP A 118 -14.34 -13.13 10.31
C ASP A 118 -14.22 -14.42 11.17
N VAL A 119 -15.07 -15.41 10.91
CA VAL A 119 -14.88 -16.80 11.45
C VAL A 119 -15.27 -17.90 10.44
N LEU A 120 -15.83 -17.58 9.27
CA LEU A 120 -16.27 -18.60 8.31
C LEU A 120 -15.25 -18.83 7.20
N ASP A 121 -14.01 -19.19 7.55
CA ASP A 121 -13.07 -19.74 6.56
C ASP A 121 -12.14 -20.85 7.11
N ARG A 122 -12.62 -21.60 8.12
CA ARG A 122 -11.86 -22.72 8.72
C ARG A 122 -12.57 -24.08 8.78
N LYS A 123 -13.59 -24.33 7.96
CA LYS A 123 -14.23 -25.66 7.92
C LYS A 123 -14.46 -26.19 6.51
N LEU A 124 -13.37 -26.48 5.81
CA LEU A 124 -13.32 -27.52 4.78
C LEU A 124 -12.10 -28.40 5.02
N ALA A 125 -12.26 -29.40 5.89
CA ALA A 125 -11.41 -30.59 5.91
C ALA A 125 -12.32 -31.83 5.94
N PRO A 126 -12.14 -32.81 5.05
CA PRO A 126 -13.08 -33.91 4.90
C PRO A 126 -12.97 -34.92 6.05
N ARG A 127 -14.13 -35.30 6.59
CA ARG A 127 -14.29 -36.32 7.65
C ARG A 127 -14.03 -37.72 7.07
N ARG A 128 -12.96 -38.37 7.50
CA ARG A 128 -12.70 -39.80 7.29
C ARG A 128 -13.73 -40.63 8.08
N SER A 129 -14.68 -41.27 7.40
CA SER A 129 -15.52 -42.32 7.97
C SER A 129 -14.71 -43.61 8.06
N ARG A 130 -14.60 -44.20 9.24
CA ARG A 130 -14.18 -45.60 9.39
C ARG A 130 -15.19 -46.31 10.27
N SER A 131 -15.90 -47.25 9.64
CA SER A 131 -17.01 -48.02 10.17
C SER A 131 -16.60 -48.87 11.37
N LYS A 132 -17.36 -48.79 12.46
CA LYS A 132 -17.28 -49.67 13.62
C LYS A 132 -18.15 -50.90 13.32
N LYS A 133 -17.55 -52.08 13.12
CA LYS A 133 -18.30 -53.35 13.09
C LYS A 133 -18.43 -53.90 14.52
N MET A 134 -19.66 -54.32 14.82
CA MET A 134 -20.16 -54.84 16.10
C MET A 134 -19.47 -56.14 16.54
N GLU A 135 -19.45 -56.31 17.87
CA GLU A 135 -19.14 -57.53 18.62
C GLU A 135 -19.92 -58.75 18.15
N VAL A 136 -19.26 -59.91 18.28
CA VAL A 136 -19.92 -61.20 18.53
C VAL A 136 -19.17 -61.84 19.71
N VAL A 137 -19.87 -62.02 20.82
CA VAL A 137 -19.53 -62.89 21.96
C VAL A 137 -20.66 -63.92 22.01
N PRO A 138 -20.40 -65.24 22.10
CA PRO A 138 -20.44 -65.86 23.43
C PRO A 138 -19.55 -67.12 23.68
N GLU A 139 -19.28 -67.28 24.97
CA GLU A 139 -19.22 -68.47 25.85
C GLU A 139 -18.29 -69.67 25.57
N ASP A 140 -17.42 -69.88 26.57
CA ASP A 140 -17.11 -71.10 27.35
C ASP A 140 -16.73 -72.41 26.63
N TYR A 141 -15.47 -72.84 26.82
CA TYR A 141 -15.05 -73.99 27.64
C TYR A 141 -13.54 -73.95 27.91
#